data_AF-A0A820D4N6-F1
#
_entry.id   AF-A0A820D4N6-F1
#
_cell.length_a   1.000
_cell.length_b   1.000
_cell.length_c   1.000
_cell.angle_alpha   90.00
_cell.angle_beta   90.00
_cell.angle_gamma   90.00
#
_symmetry.space_group_name_H-M   'P 1'
#
loop_
_entity.id
_entity.type
_entity.pdbx_description
1 polymer ?
#
loop_
_entity_poly.entity_id
_entity_poly.type
_entity_poly.pdbx_seq_one_letter_code
_entity_poly.pdbx_strand_id
1 'polypeptide(L)'
;VAWLLKMRALTEQLYVDETEIADEGLADMLDENAFHQTPMPGTSIRQATANPNTGLNGPSPAMRPMTMSGRPITGMLRLNTQSTQTGKTMENVLKTARTAATSRPVTTATGRFVRLGTVSN
;
A
#
# COMPACT_ATOMS: atom_id res chain seq x y z
N VAL A 1 -37.79 -9.72 9.43
CA VAL A 1 -37.34 -8.30 9.42
C VAL A 1 -36.21 -8.05 10.42
N ALA A 2 -36.34 -8.43 11.70
CA ALA A 2 -35.28 -8.24 12.71
C ALA A 2 -33.92 -8.88 12.37
N TRP A 3 -33.93 -10.07 11.75
CA TRP A 3 -32.68 -10.76 11.35
C TRP A 3 -31.89 -9.98 10.29
N LEU A 4 -32.55 -9.49 9.24
CA LEU A 4 -31.91 -8.70 8.18
C LEU A 4 -31.32 -7.41 8.73
N LEU A 5 -32.05 -6.73 9.63
CA LEU A 5 -31.58 -5.51 10.28
C LEU A 5 -30.34 -5.77 11.14
N LYS A 6 -30.34 -6.86 11.93
CA LYS A 6 -29.18 -7.26 12.73
C LYS A 6 -27.97 -7.55 11.86
N MET A 7 -28.15 -8.28 10.76
CA MET A 7 -27.04 -8.59 9.85
C MET A 7 -26.47 -7.33 9.21
N ARG A 8 -27.32 -6.40 8.73
CA ARG A 8 -26.86 -5.12 8.17
C ARG A 8 -26.13 -4.26 9.19
N ALA A 9 -26.68 -4.12 10.40
CA ALA A 9 -26.04 -3.33 11.45
C ALA A 9 -24.65 -3.90 11.82
N LEU A 10 -24.51 -5.23 11.88
CA LEU A 10 -23.22 -5.86 12.17
C LEU A 10 -22.21 -5.67 11.03
N THR A 11 -22.64 -5.69 9.77
CA THR A 11 -21.73 -5.45 8.63
C THR A 11 -21.36 -3.97 8.49
N GLU A 12 -22.28 -3.06 8.78
CA GLU A 12 -22.03 -1.61 8.70
C GLU A 12 -21.08 -1.12 9.82
N GLN A 13 -21.15 -1.72 11.02
CA GLN A 13 -20.24 -1.38 12.13
C GLN A 13 -18.75 -1.60 11.79
N LEU A 14 -18.47 -2.50 10.86
CA LEU A 14 -17.11 -2.85 10.43
C LEU A 14 -16.91 -2.55 8.93
N TYR A 15 -17.82 -1.81 8.32
CA TYR A 15 -17.72 -1.49 6.90
C TYR A 15 -16.54 -0.56 6.68
N VAL A 16 -15.69 -0.94 5.74
CA VAL A 16 -14.57 -0.14 5.24
C VAL A 16 -14.69 -0.13 3.73
N ASP A 17 -14.38 1.01 3.12
CA ASP A 17 -14.39 1.13 1.66
C ASP A 17 -13.38 0.15 1.05
N GLU A 18 -13.87 -0.75 0.20
CA GLU A 18 -13.04 -1.76 -0.47
C GLU A 18 -11.95 -1.12 -1.33
N THR A 19 -12.16 0.10 -1.85
CA THR A 19 -11.15 0.82 -2.64
C THR A 19 -10.02 1.40 -1.79
N GLU A 20 -10.29 1.66 -0.50
CA GLU A 20 -9.28 2.10 0.46
C GLU A 20 -8.53 0.92 1.08
N ILE A 21 -9.12 -0.28 1.06
CA ILE A 21 -8.48 -1.56 1.44
C ILE A 21 -7.59 -2.08 0.30
N ALA A 22 -6.75 -1.21 -0.27
CA ALA A 22 -5.71 -1.69 -1.18
C ALA A 22 -4.60 -2.32 -0.31
N ASP A 23 -4.49 -3.64 -0.38
CA ASP A 23 -3.46 -4.42 0.28
C ASP A 23 -2.41 -4.83 -0.74
N GLU A 24 -1.20 -4.26 -0.63
CA GLU A 24 -0.01 -4.86 -1.23
C GLU A 24 0.73 -5.59 -0.12
N GLY A 25 0.62 -6.91 -0.13
CA GLY A 25 1.35 -7.77 0.78
C GLY A 25 2.82 -7.86 0.42
N LEU A 26 3.62 -8.36 1.35
CA LEU A 26 5.03 -8.63 1.09
C LEU A 26 5.23 -9.72 0.00
N ALA A 27 4.26 -10.64 -0.16
CA ALA A 27 4.24 -11.59 -1.26
C ALA A 27 3.97 -10.93 -2.62
N ASP A 28 3.08 -9.94 -2.67
CA ASP A 28 2.77 -9.22 -3.92
C ASP A 28 3.99 -8.42 -4.41
N MET A 29 4.87 -8.00 -3.50
CA MET A 29 6.14 -7.38 -3.85
C MET A 29 7.13 -8.36 -4.53
N LEU A 30 7.00 -9.66 -4.26
CA LEU A 30 7.78 -10.72 -4.92
C LEU A 30 7.09 -11.21 -6.20
N ASP A 31 5.86 -10.76 -6.45
CA ASP A 31 5.08 -11.17 -7.61
C ASP A 31 5.40 -10.28 -8.82
N GLU A 32 5.82 -10.92 -9.91
CA GLU A 32 6.23 -10.25 -11.14
C GLU A 32 5.11 -10.24 -12.17
N ASN A 33 4.13 -9.36 -11.93
CA ASN A 33 2.99 -9.15 -12.83
C ASN A 33 3.26 -8.12 -13.94
N ALA A 34 4.45 -7.52 -14.01
CA ALA A 34 4.78 -6.53 -15.03
C ALA A 34 5.25 -7.18 -16.34
N PHE A 35 4.57 -6.88 -17.46
CA PHE A 35 4.96 -7.40 -18.78
C PHE A 35 6.35 -6.93 -19.24
N HIS A 36 6.72 -5.70 -18.87
CA HIS A 36 7.99 -5.08 -19.27
C HIS A 36 8.93 -5.02 -18.09
N GLN A 37 10.10 -5.67 -18.21
CA GLN A 37 11.16 -5.60 -17.20
C GLN A 37 11.87 -4.23 -17.22
N THR A 38 12.00 -3.62 -18.40
CA THR A 38 12.64 -2.32 -18.60
C THR A 38 11.71 -1.37 -19.37
N PRO A 39 10.62 -0.88 -18.75
CA PRO A 39 9.71 0.06 -19.39
C PRO A 39 10.44 1.39 -19.69
N MET A 40 9.97 2.09 -20.72
CA MET A 40 10.47 3.42 -21.03
C MET A 40 10.15 4.41 -19.88
N PRO A 41 10.98 5.47 -19.67
CA PRO A 41 10.67 6.50 -18.68
C PRO A 41 9.30 7.12 -18.91
N GLY A 42 8.48 7.20 -17.85
CA GLY A 42 7.13 7.76 -17.91
C GLY A 42 6.04 6.79 -18.37
N THR A 43 6.37 5.58 -18.82
CA THR A 43 5.37 4.56 -19.21
C THR A 43 5.13 3.50 -18.14
N SER A 44 5.72 3.67 -16.95
CA SER A 44 5.53 2.77 -15.80
C SER A 44 5.53 3.56 -14.49
N ILE A 45 4.67 3.14 -13.56
CA ILE A 45 4.61 3.68 -12.21
C ILE A 45 5.78 3.20 -11.33
N ARG A 46 6.37 2.03 -11.65
CA ARG A 46 7.50 1.43 -10.90
C ARG A 46 8.74 2.33 -10.95
N GLN A 47 8.92 3.05 -12.05
CA GLN A 47 9.99 4.01 -12.18
C GLN A 47 9.58 5.28 -11.43
N ALA A 48 10.17 5.48 -10.25
CA ALA A 48 10.10 6.78 -9.61
C ALA A 48 10.71 7.81 -10.56
N THR A 49 9.87 8.69 -11.10
CA THR A 49 10.28 9.79 -12.00
C THR A 49 11.09 10.88 -11.28
N ALA A 50 11.48 10.64 -10.02
CA ALA A 50 12.40 11.48 -9.26
C ALA A 50 13.86 11.23 -9.64
N ASN A 51 14.13 10.90 -10.90
CA ASN A 51 15.47 11.06 -11.44
C ASN A 51 15.66 12.55 -11.76
N PRO A 52 16.62 13.25 -11.14
CA PRO A 52 16.93 14.65 -11.47
C PRO A 52 17.28 14.85 -12.95
N ASN A 53 17.64 13.78 -13.69
CA ASN A 53 17.96 13.85 -15.12
C ASN A 53 16.75 13.68 -16.07
N THR A 54 15.51 13.50 -15.59
CA THR A 54 14.34 13.31 -16.48
C THR A 54 13.36 14.49 -16.52
N GLY A 55 13.74 15.68 -16.02
CA GLY A 55 13.08 16.93 -16.41
C GLY A 55 11.60 17.10 -16.03
N LEU A 56 11.14 16.54 -14.91
CA LEU A 56 9.79 16.78 -14.39
C LEU A 56 9.80 17.80 -13.23
N ASN A 57 9.04 18.87 -13.41
CA ASN A 57 8.85 20.04 -12.53
C ASN A 57 8.36 19.66 -11.11
N GLY A 58 9.28 19.24 -10.24
CA GLY A 58 9.01 18.97 -8.83
C GLY A 58 10.00 19.69 -7.91
N PRO A 59 9.64 19.94 -6.63
CA PRO A 59 10.57 20.54 -5.68
C PRO A 59 11.80 19.65 -5.50
N SER A 60 12.98 20.27 -5.44
CA SER A 60 14.21 19.53 -5.14
C SER A 60 14.16 18.94 -3.72
N PRO A 61 14.95 17.88 -3.42
CA PRO A 61 15.05 17.35 -2.07
C PRO A 61 15.48 18.38 -1.02
N ALA A 62 16.16 19.46 -1.44
CA ALA A 62 16.51 20.59 -0.59
C ALA A 62 15.29 21.45 -0.19
N MET A 63 14.23 21.44 -1.00
CA MET A 63 13.00 22.20 -0.76
C MET A 63 11.89 21.34 -0.16
N ARG A 64 11.81 20.04 -0.49
CA ARG A 64 10.77 19.14 0.01
C ARG A 64 11.37 17.82 0.48
N PRO A 65 11.06 17.38 1.72
CA PRO A 65 11.49 16.08 2.20
C PRO A 65 10.98 14.95 1.31
N MET A 66 11.81 13.92 1.20
CA MET A 66 11.56 12.77 0.33
C MET A 66 11.25 11.54 1.19
N THR A 67 10.41 10.67 0.67
CA THR A 67 10.21 9.31 1.20
C THR A 67 11.44 8.44 0.90
N MET A 68 11.54 7.29 1.57
CA MET A 68 12.58 6.28 1.29
C MET A 68 12.58 5.74 -0.15
N SER A 69 11.49 5.95 -0.89
CA SER A 69 11.35 5.57 -2.31
C SER A 69 11.80 6.66 -3.28
N GLY A 70 12.32 7.78 -2.78
CA GLY A 70 12.71 8.93 -3.61
C GLY A 70 11.52 9.74 -4.13
N ARG A 71 10.30 9.50 -3.64
CA ARG A 71 9.12 10.35 -3.95
C ARG A 71 8.98 11.47 -2.89
N PRO A 72 8.67 12.71 -3.26
CA PRO A 72 8.40 13.77 -2.27
C PRO A 72 7.22 13.44 -1.36
N ILE A 73 7.30 13.79 -0.06
CA ILE A 73 6.22 13.50 0.92
C ILE A 73 4.94 14.25 0.57
N THR A 74 3.81 13.54 0.43
CA THR A 74 2.47 14.10 0.16
C THR A 74 1.79 14.66 1.41
N GLY A 75 0.85 15.61 1.24
CA GLY A 75 0.05 16.18 2.33
C GLY A 75 -1.17 15.34 2.74
N MET A 76 -1.47 14.26 2.01
CA MET A 76 -2.56 13.34 2.31
C MET A 76 -2.03 11.91 2.45
N LEU A 77 -2.32 11.29 3.60
CA LEU A 77 -2.05 9.87 3.83
C LEU A 77 -3.29 9.06 3.44
N ARG A 78 -3.14 8.14 2.49
CA ARG A 78 -4.13 7.10 2.18
C ARG A 78 -3.49 5.75 2.50
N LEU A 79 -4.31 4.74 2.79
CA LEU A 79 -3.80 3.40 3.04
C LEU A 79 -3.06 2.84 1.82
N ASN A 80 -3.53 3.20 0.61
CA ASN A 80 -2.91 2.87 -0.67
C ASN A 80 -1.80 3.86 -1.14
N THR A 81 -1.24 4.70 -0.26
CA THR A 81 -0.16 5.60 -0.69
C THR A 81 1.13 4.79 -0.91
N GLN A 82 1.32 4.37 -2.17
CA GLN A 82 2.47 3.58 -2.58
C GLN A 82 3.78 4.36 -2.49
N SER A 83 4.59 4.07 -1.46
CA SER A 83 6.04 4.28 -1.58
C SER A 83 6.56 3.09 -2.39
N THR A 84 6.82 3.25 -3.68
CA THR A 84 7.27 2.15 -4.54
C THR A 84 8.52 1.49 -3.91
N GLN A 85 8.36 0.28 -3.36
CA GLN A 85 9.47 -0.54 -2.81
C GLN A 85 9.90 -1.64 -3.79
N THR A 86 9.42 -1.57 -5.04
CA THR A 86 9.72 -2.55 -6.07
C THR A 86 11.23 -2.62 -6.33
N GLY A 87 11.80 -3.82 -6.22
CA GLY A 87 13.23 -4.07 -6.42
C GLY A 87 14.07 -4.17 -5.14
N LYS A 88 13.47 -4.07 -3.94
CA LYS A 88 14.18 -4.42 -2.69
C LYS A 88 14.15 -5.92 -2.49
N THR A 89 15.30 -6.50 -2.18
CA THR A 89 15.37 -7.92 -1.78
C THR A 89 14.54 -8.13 -0.51
N MET A 90 14.06 -9.36 -0.31
CA MET A 90 13.32 -9.78 0.88
C MET A 90 14.02 -9.32 2.17
N GLU A 91 15.34 -9.48 2.25
CA GLU A 91 16.15 -9.13 3.42
C GLU A 91 16.09 -7.62 3.72
N ASN A 92 16.07 -6.78 2.68
CA ASN A 92 16.00 -5.33 2.83
C ASN A 92 14.63 -4.87 3.32
N VAL A 93 13.56 -5.56 2.94
CA VAL A 93 12.21 -5.29 3.45
C VAL A 93 12.13 -5.65 4.93
N LEU A 94 12.65 -6.81 5.33
CA LEU A 94 12.61 -7.26 6.73
C LEU A 94 13.44 -6.37 7.67
N LYS A 95 14.53 -5.78 7.16
CA LYS A 95 15.41 -4.87 7.92
C LYS A 95 14.89 -3.43 7.98
N THR A 96 13.92 -3.06 7.13
CA THR A 96 13.36 -1.71 7.13
C THR A 96 12.28 -1.58 8.20
N ALA A 97 12.20 -0.42 8.86
CA ALA A 97 11.15 -0.14 9.84
C ALA A 97 9.76 -0.36 9.23
N ARG A 98 8.91 -1.13 9.94
CA ARG A 98 7.57 -1.48 9.47
C ARG A 98 6.63 -0.28 9.61
N THR A 99 6.15 0.24 8.48
CA THR A 99 5.03 1.21 8.42
C THR A 99 3.76 0.49 7.96
N ALA A 100 2.63 1.18 7.87
CA ALA A 100 1.35 0.59 7.44
C ALA A 100 1.44 -0.23 6.12
N ALA A 101 2.40 0.11 5.24
CA ALA A 101 2.66 -0.57 3.97
C ALA A 101 3.54 -1.84 4.07
N THR A 102 4.25 -2.08 5.18
CA THR A 102 5.14 -3.26 5.35
C THR A 102 4.90 -4.00 6.67
N SER A 103 3.83 -3.66 7.39
CA SER A 103 3.51 -4.23 8.70
C SER A 103 2.78 -5.57 8.64
N ARG A 104 2.30 -5.99 7.46
CA ARG A 104 1.42 -7.15 7.31
C ARG A 104 2.18 -8.44 6.98
N PRO A 105 1.78 -9.59 7.57
CA PRO A 105 2.37 -10.90 7.30
C PRO A 105 2.40 -11.24 5.80
N VAL A 106 3.41 -12.03 5.39
CA VAL A 106 3.68 -12.46 4.01
C VAL A 106 2.46 -13.10 3.31
N THR A 107 1.53 -13.70 4.06
CA THR A 107 0.39 -14.45 3.53
C THR A 107 -0.96 -13.74 3.71
N THR A 108 -0.97 -12.42 3.91
CA THR A 108 -2.20 -11.70 4.28
C THR A 108 -3.11 -11.55 3.06
N ALA A 109 -4.07 -12.46 2.90
CA ALA A 109 -5.24 -12.27 2.05
C ALA A 109 -6.30 -11.48 2.84
N THR A 110 -6.77 -10.37 2.30
CA THR A 110 -7.51 -9.33 3.04
C THR A 110 -8.93 -9.66 3.48
N GLY A 111 -9.36 -10.92 3.38
CA GLY A 111 -10.76 -11.30 3.64
C GLY A 111 -11.13 -11.65 5.08
N ARG A 112 -10.24 -11.59 6.09
CA ARG A 112 -10.54 -12.14 7.43
C ARG A 112 -10.05 -11.29 8.61
N PHE A 113 -10.48 -10.03 8.68
CA PHE A 113 -10.37 -9.23 9.92
C PHE A 113 -11.64 -9.25 10.79
N VAL A 114 -12.51 -10.25 10.62
CA VAL A 114 -13.66 -10.44 11.53
C VAL A 114 -13.19 -11.21 12.77
N ARG A 115 -12.71 -10.51 13.80
CA ARG A 115 -12.72 -11.10 15.15
C ARG A 115 -14.16 -11.01 15.65
N LEU A 116 -14.96 -12.04 15.33
CA LEU A 116 -16.28 -12.25 15.95
C LEU A 116 -16.07 -12.40 17.45
N GLY A 117 -16.17 -11.29 18.19
CA GLY A 117 -16.33 -11.35 19.63
C GLY A 117 -17.62 -12.11 19.94
N THR A 118 -17.54 -13.15 20.77
CA THR A 118 -18.71 -13.78 21.34
C THR A 118 -19.40 -12.76 22.23
N VAL A 119 -20.52 -12.19 21.78
CA VAL A 119 -21.47 -11.54 22.69
C VAL A 119 -22.14 -12.65 23.50
N SER A 120 -21.62 -12.93 24.70
CA SER A 120 -22.36 -13.65 25.72
C SER A 120 -23.46 -12.74 26.28
N ASN A 121 -24.59 -13.37 26.63
CA ASN A 121 -25.87 -12.81 27.04
C ASN A 121 -25.79 -11.63 28.01
#